data_AF-A0A8C5WM28-F1
#
_entry.id   AF-A0A8C5WM28-F1
#
_cell.length_a   1.000
_cell.length_b   1.000
_cell.length_c   1.000
_cell.angle_alpha   90.00
_cell.angle_beta   90.00
_cell.angle_gamma   90.00
#
_symmetry.space_group_name_H-M   'P 1'
#
loop_
_entity.id
_entity.type
_entity.pdbx_description
1 polymer ?
#
loop_
_entity_poly.entity_id
_entity_poly.type
_entity_poly.pdbx_seq_one_letter_code
_entity_poly.pdbx_strand_id
1 'polypeptide(L)'
;MDSQHQEEEADVMDQFMEKFKNQKYKGAFNRETWEEEFDKIPIFMKNAPSEITPENTPELACLQSILYDGTPEEQAKSHKDEGNEYFKGKDYKKAIAAYTEGIKKKCKDVELNAMLYTNRAAAQYHLGNNRSALNDATAARKLKPDHFKALIRGALCYMEMKNYAEALKWCDEGLKIDPIEKKLLETRAKAHKLQRAADRDARKSKHTEKKKQSVKDSVISAVTERGIQLHKECAGEEDEESSALPYDEVSSENATGTQVFLDENGRLNWPVLFLYPEHMQTDFISAFHEDARFIDHLNGMFSEGLPPWDTDRKYQAQNLVVYFEDEATESFYQVNPECTLLEAMQHKRFRVKAGSPSFLIFAQQSPFYLNYFSGRKVRRLT
;
A
#
# COMPACT_ATOMS: atom_id res chain seq x y z
N MET A 1 30.38 -45.38 -47.61
CA MET A 1 30.49 -45.42 -46.14
C MET A 1 29.12 -45.61 -45.50
N ASP A 2 28.02 -45.11 -46.07
CA ASP A 2 26.67 -45.34 -45.53
C ASP A 2 26.07 -46.74 -45.76
N SER A 3 26.55 -47.50 -46.76
CA SER A 3 26.04 -48.86 -47.01
C SER A 3 26.53 -49.89 -45.99
N GLN A 4 27.71 -49.69 -45.40
CA GLN A 4 28.28 -50.62 -44.39
C GLN A 4 27.62 -50.45 -43.02
N HIS A 5 27.20 -49.24 -42.65
CA HIS A 5 26.49 -49.01 -41.39
C HIS A 5 25.04 -49.51 -41.41
N GLN A 6 24.34 -49.42 -42.55
CA GLN A 6 22.99 -49.99 -42.67
C GLN A 6 23.01 -51.52 -42.72
N GLU A 7 24.05 -52.14 -43.30
CA GLU A 7 24.24 -53.60 -43.23
C GLU A 7 24.57 -54.06 -41.79
N GLU A 8 25.38 -53.32 -41.04
CA GLU A 8 25.68 -53.61 -39.63
C GLU A 8 24.45 -53.50 -38.71
N GLU A 9 23.59 -52.48 -38.89
CA GLU A 9 22.36 -52.33 -38.09
C GLU A 9 21.29 -53.38 -38.43
N ALA A 10 21.18 -53.78 -39.70
CA ALA A 10 20.30 -54.85 -40.13
C ALA A 10 20.78 -56.22 -39.59
N ASP A 11 22.08 -56.49 -39.61
CA ASP A 11 22.67 -57.71 -39.05
C ASP A 11 22.47 -57.79 -37.52
N VAL A 12 22.54 -56.66 -36.81
CA VAL A 12 22.25 -56.61 -35.36
C VAL A 12 20.78 -56.93 -35.07
N MET A 13 19.87 -56.42 -35.90
CA MET A 13 18.44 -56.65 -35.74
C MET A 13 18.05 -58.08 -36.12
N ASP A 14 18.65 -58.66 -37.17
CA ASP A 14 18.45 -60.05 -37.55
C ASP A 14 19.04 -61.03 -36.53
N GLN A 15 20.23 -60.75 -35.97
CA GLN A 15 20.80 -61.51 -34.85
C GLN A 15 19.94 -61.43 -33.59
N PHE A 16 19.31 -60.29 -33.33
CA PHE A 16 18.36 -60.13 -32.23
C PHE A 16 17.09 -60.96 -32.47
N MET A 17 16.53 -60.93 -33.68
CA MET A 17 15.32 -61.69 -34.05
C MET A 17 15.56 -63.21 -34.09
N GLU A 18 16.76 -63.68 -34.43
CA GLU A 18 17.12 -65.10 -34.35
C GLU A 18 17.07 -65.66 -32.92
N LYS A 19 17.33 -64.84 -31.89
CA LYS A 19 17.20 -65.25 -30.49
C LYS A 19 15.77 -65.64 -30.12
N PHE A 20 14.77 -65.06 -30.80
CA PHE A 20 13.35 -65.35 -30.58
C PHE A 20 12.80 -66.46 -31.47
N LYS A 21 13.42 -66.75 -32.62
CA LYS A 21 12.98 -67.83 -33.53
C LYS A 21 13.13 -69.23 -32.92
N ASN A 22 14.08 -69.41 -31.99
CA ASN A 22 14.39 -70.72 -31.37
C ASN A 22 13.74 -70.94 -29.99
N GLN A 23 13.08 -69.93 -29.42
CA GLN A 23 12.35 -70.07 -28.18
C GLN A 23 10.92 -70.52 -28.47
N LYS A 24 10.64 -71.83 -28.36
CA LYS A 24 9.26 -72.28 -28.19
C LYS A 24 8.73 -71.65 -26.91
N TYR A 25 7.70 -70.80 -27.04
CA TYR A 25 6.98 -70.21 -25.91
C TYR A 25 6.59 -71.31 -24.91
N LYS A 26 7.31 -71.37 -23.78
CA LYS A 26 7.07 -72.31 -22.69
C LYS A 26 6.47 -71.52 -21.54
N GLY A 27 5.16 -71.67 -21.37
CA GLY A 27 4.38 -70.92 -20.38
C GLY A 27 3.14 -70.31 -21.01
N ALA A 28 2.19 -71.16 -21.44
CA ALA A 28 0.87 -70.66 -21.80
C ALA A 28 0.27 -69.87 -20.62
N PHE A 29 -0.45 -68.79 -20.94
CA PHE A 29 -1.09 -67.86 -20.00
C PHE A 29 -1.50 -68.53 -18.68
N ASN A 30 -0.74 -68.28 -17.62
CA ASN A 30 -0.98 -68.87 -16.32
C ASN A 30 -1.94 -67.98 -15.54
N ARG A 31 -3.15 -68.49 -15.28
CA ARG A 31 -4.27 -67.73 -14.68
C ARG A 31 -4.00 -67.29 -13.24
N GLU A 32 -2.97 -67.83 -12.59
CA GLU A 32 -2.59 -67.48 -11.22
C GLU A 32 -1.47 -66.44 -11.15
N THR A 33 -0.61 -66.33 -12.18
CA THR A 33 0.55 -65.40 -12.21
C THR A 33 0.43 -64.28 -13.25
N TRP A 34 -0.70 -64.19 -13.97
CA TRP A 34 -0.89 -63.22 -15.05
C TRP A 34 -0.77 -61.75 -14.60
N GLU A 35 -1.24 -61.41 -13.39
CA GLU A 35 -1.14 -60.02 -12.90
C GLU A 35 0.32 -59.59 -12.75
N GLU A 36 1.17 -60.47 -12.22
CA GLU A 36 2.59 -60.21 -12.03
C GLU A 36 3.36 -60.15 -13.36
N GLU A 37 2.91 -60.89 -14.38
CA GLU A 37 3.47 -60.83 -15.72
C GLU A 37 3.05 -59.54 -16.45
N PHE A 38 1.81 -59.09 -16.29
CA PHE A 38 1.33 -57.83 -16.85
C PHE A 38 1.94 -56.62 -16.16
N ASP A 39 2.13 -56.67 -14.84
CA ASP A 39 2.81 -55.62 -14.08
C ASP A 39 4.30 -55.47 -14.47
N LYS A 40 4.88 -56.39 -15.24
CA LYS A 40 6.24 -56.24 -15.82
C LYS A 40 6.24 -55.50 -17.16
N ILE A 41 5.09 -55.41 -17.83
CA ILE A 41 4.98 -54.76 -19.14
C ILE A 41 4.74 -53.26 -18.93
N PRO A 42 5.56 -52.36 -19.51
CA PRO A 42 5.47 -50.92 -19.28
C PRO A 42 4.08 -50.28 -19.45
N ILE A 43 3.28 -50.79 -20.39
CA ILE A 43 1.95 -50.24 -20.70
C ILE A 43 0.86 -50.69 -19.72
N PHE A 44 1.10 -51.76 -18.94
CA PHE A 44 0.14 -52.35 -18.00
C PHE A 44 0.61 -52.25 -16.53
N MET A 45 1.80 -51.68 -16.30
CA MET A 45 2.34 -51.41 -14.97
C MET A 45 1.39 -50.57 -14.13
N LYS A 46 0.96 -51.10 -12.97
CA LYS A 46 0.20 -50.34 -11.97
C LYS A 46 1.04 -49.25 -11.30
N ASN A 47 2.35 -49.47 -11.15
CA ASN A 47 3.28 -48.54 -10.51
C ASN A 47 4.60 -48.48 -11.29
N ALA A 48 5.10 -47.26 -11.55
CA ALA A 48 6.41 -47.07 -12.16
C ALA A 48 7.54 -47.31 -11.13
N PRO A 49 8.66 -47.96 -11.52
CA PRO A 49 9.83 -48.10 -10.66
C PRO A 49 10.45 -46.73 -10.33
N SER A 50 11.05 -46.62 -9.14
CA SER A 50 11.58 -45.35 -8.60
C SER A 50 12.79 -44.81 -9.37
N GLU A 51 13.56 -45.68 -10.03
CA GLU A 51 14.68 -45.30 -10.90
C GLU A 51 14.59 -46.08 -12.21
N ILE A 52 14.44 -45.35 -13.32
CA ILE A 52 14.40 -45.91 -14.68
C ILE A 52 15.80 -45.75 -15.26
N THR A 53 16.57 -46.84 -15.30
CA THR A 53 17.89 -46.86 -15.92
C THR A 53 17.89 -47.74 -17.17
N PRO A 54 18.71 -47.43 -18.19
CA PRO A 54 18.86 -48.27 -19.39
C PRO A 54 19.32 -49.70 -19.06
N GLU A 55 20.01 -49.86 -17.92
CA GLU A 55 20.59 -51.13 -17.45
C GLU A 55 19.54 -52.03 -16.78
N ASN A 56 18.62 -51.46 -15.99
CA ASN A 56 17.62 -52.23 -15.23
C ASN A 56 16.29 -52.37 -15.97
N THR A 57 15.88 -51.34 -16.73
CA THR A 57 14.58 -51.29 -17.42
C THR A 57 14.73 -50.66 -18.81
N PRO A 58 15.29 -51.37 -19.79
CA PRO A 58 15.59 -50.82 -21.12
C PRO A 58 14.35 -50.34 -21.88
N GLU A 59 13.21 -51.00 -21.70
CA GLU A 59 11.95 -50.68 -22.36
C GLU A 59 11.33 -49.37 -21.84
N LEU A 60 11.33 -49.17 -20.52
CA LEU A 60 10.90 -47.91 -19.89
C LEU A 60 11.87 -46.77 -20.19
N ALA A 61 13.18 -47.05 -20.23
CA ALA A 61 14.19 -46.07 -20.60
C ALA A 61 14.04 -45.61 -22.06
N CYS A 62 13.70 -46.53 -22.97
CA CYS A 62 13.39 -46.22 -24.37
C CYS A 62 12.07 -45.42 -24.50
N LEU A 63 11.01 -45.79 -23.77
CA LEU A 63 9.77 -45.00 -23.76
C LEU A 63 9.98 -43.60 -23.16
N GLN A 64 10.84 -43.50 -22.14
CA GLN A 64 11.24 -42.24 -21.55
C GLN A 64 12.05 -41.40 -22.55
N SER A 65 13.03 -41.97 -23.25
CA SER A 65 13.77 -41.24 -24.29
C SER A 65 12.84 -40.76 -25.40
N ILE A 66 11.91 -41.59 -25.87
CA ILE A 66 10.90 -41.19 -26.87
C ILE A 66 10.02 -40.02 -26.40
N LEU A 67 9.69 -39.95 -25.10
CA LEU A 67 8.93 -38.84 -24.52
C LEU A 67 9.77 -37.54 -24.40
N TYR A 68 11.10 -37.65 -24.29
CA TYR A 68 12.03 -36.53 -24.06
C TYR A 68 12.94 -36.17 -25.26
N ASP A 69 12.85 -36.90 -26.39
CA ASP A 69 13.68 -36.72 -27.60
C ASP A 69 13.19 -35.61 -28.57
N GLY A 70 12.29 -34.73 -28.13
CA GLY A 70 11.91 -33.55 -28.91
C GLY A 70 13.00 -32.48 -28.90
N THR A 71 13.21 -31.79 -30.03
CA THR A 71 14.05 -30.58 -30.07
C THR A 71 13.56 -29.54 -29.04
N PRO A 72 14.42 -28.66 -28.50
CA PRO A 72 13.99 -27.62 -27.56
C PRO A 72 12.83 -26.77 -28.09
N GLU A 73 12.77 -26.56 -29.40
CA GLU A 73 11.69 -25.89 -30.12
C GLU A 73 10.37 -26.66 -30.06
N GLU A 74 10.39 -27.97 -30.30
CA GLU A 74 9.19 -28.83 -30.22
C GLU A 74 8.68 -28.95 -28.79
N GLN A 75 9.58 -29.07 -27.81
CA GLN A 75 9.21 -29.08 -26.40
C GLN A 75 8.58 -27.74 -25.98
N ALA A 76 9.17 -26.61 -26.39
CA ALA A 76 8.60 -25.29 -26.14
C ALA A 76 7.22 -25.09 -26.79
N LYS A 77 7.03 -25.64 -28.00
CA LYS A 77 5.76 -25.61 -28.71
C LYS A 77 4.70 -26.48 -28.02
N SER A 78 5.06 -27.67 -27.57
CA SER A 78 4.19 -28.57 -26.80
C SER A 78 3.69 -27.88 -25.52
N HIS A 79 4.59 -27.29 -24.73
CA HIS A 79 4.22 -26.53 -23.54
C HIS A 79 3.38 -25.28 -23.83
N LYS A 80 3.62 -24.61 -24.97
CA LYS A 80 2.76 -23.51 -25.43
C LYS A 80 1.34 -23.99 -25.71
N ASP A 81 1.19 -25.13 -26.38
CA ASP A 81 -0.12 -25.68 -26.71
C ASP A 81 -0.85 -26.19 -25.45
N GLU A 82 -0.15 -26.85 -24.53
CA GLU A 82 -0.65 -27.22 -23.20
C GLU A 82 -1.14 -26.00 -22.40
N GLY A 83 -0.32 -24.93 -22.36
CA GLY A 83 -0.69 -23.67 -21.72
C GLY A 83 -1.94 -23.04 -22.34
N ASN A 84 -2.11 -23.15 -23.66
CA ASN A 84 -3.29 -22.65 -24.36
C ASN A 84 -4.56 -23.43 -23.97
N GLU A 85 -4.46 -24.75 -23.78
CA GLU A 85 -5.59 -25.56 -23.32
C GLU A 85 -6.00 -25.19 -21.88
N TYR A 86 -5.03 -25.04 -20.96
CA TYR A 86 -5.34 -24.52 -19.62
C TYR A 86 -5.92 -23.10 -19.65
N PHE A 87 -5.42 -22.25 -20.54
CA PHE A 87 -5.94 -20.89 -20.72
C PHE A 87 -7.40 -20.89 -21.21
N LYS A 88 -7.75 -21.74 -22.18
CA LYS A 88 -9.14 -21.95 -22.63
C LYS A 88 -10.01 -22.48 -21.49
N GLY A 89 -9.47 -23.39 -20.68
CA GLY A 89 -10.08 -23.89 -19.45
C GLY A 89 -10.18 -22.88 -18.31
N LYS A 90 -9.68 -21.65 -18.48
CA LYS A 90 -9.59 -20.58 -17.46
C LYS A 90 -8.73 -20.94 -16.24
N ASP A 91 -7.97 -22.03 -16.31
CA ASP A 91 -7.00 -22.46 -15.31
C ASP A 91 -5.68 -21.67 -15.48
N TYR A 92 -5.74 -20.35 -15.24
CA TYR A 92 -4.62 -19.46 -15.54
C TYR A 92 -3.33 -19.78 -14.77
N LYS A 93 -3.43 -20.33 -13.56
CA LYS A 93 -2.26 -20.75 -12.77
C LYS A 93 -1.48 -21.88 -13.45
N LYS A 94 -2.18 -22.90 -13.95
CA LYS A 94 -1.57 -24.02 -14.70
C LYS A 94 -1.05 -23.54 -16.06
N ALA A 95 -1.79 -22.65 -16.73
CA ALA A 95 -1.31 -22.02 -17.96
C ALA A 95 0.02 -21.29 -17.77
N ILE A 96 0.17 -20.51 -16.69
CA ILE A 96 1.42 -19.82 -16.35
C ILE A 96 2.57 -20.82 -16.14
N ALA A 97 2.32 -21.92 -15.43
CA ALA A 97 3.32 -22.95 -15.20
C ALA A 97 3.77 -23.56 -16.53
N ALA A 98 2.84 -24.00 -17.38
CA ALA A 98 3.14 -24.57 -18.70
C ALA A 98 3.92 -23.60 -19.59
N TYR A 99 3.49 -22.33 -19.71
CA TYR A 99 4.26 -21.33 -20.47
C TYR A 99 5.65 -21.08 -19.89
N THR A 100 5.80 -21.15 -18.57
CA THR A 100 7.10 -20.98 -17.92
C THR A 100 8.04 -22.14 -18.23
N GLU A 101 7.55 -23.38 -18.24
CA GLU A 101 8.32 -24.54 -18.69
C GLU A 101 8.73 -24.39 -20.17
N GLY A 102 7.83 -23.92 -21.04
CA GLY A 102 8.15 -23.61 -22.42
C GLY A 102 9.28 -22.57 -22.56
N ILE A 103 9.24 -21.49 -21.78
CA ILE A 103 10.29 -20.45 -21.78
C ILE A 103 11.63 -21.00 -21.26
N LYS A 104 11.61 -21.92 -20.28
CA LYS A 104 12.83 -22.53 -19.72
C LYS A 104 13.58 -23.40 -20.74
N LYS A 105 12.90 -23.92 -21.77
CA LYS A 105 13.55 -24.70 -22.85
C LYS A 105 14.52 -23.87 -23.68
N LYS A 106 14.47 -22.52 -23.60
CA LYS A 106 15.38 -21.59 -24.29
C LYS A 106 15.52 -21.92 -25.79
N CYS A 107 14.39 -22.11 -26.46
CA CYS A 107 14.36 -22.35 -27.90
C CYS A 107 14.99 -21.17 -28.67
N LYS A 108 15.62 -21.44 -29.82
CA LYS A 108 16.24 -20.38 -30.65
C LYS A 108 15.23 -19.55 -31.43
N ASP A 109 14.00 -20.03 -31.53
CA ASP A 109 12.91 -19.36 -32.22
C ASP A 109 12.41 -18.12 -31.43
N VAL A 110 12.73 -16.94 -31.95
CA VAL A 110 12.35 -15.66 -31.36
C VAL A 110 10.83 -15.45 -31.36
N GLU A 111 10.14 -15.93 -32.40
CA GLU A 111 8.69 -15.79 -32.52
C GLU A 111 7.99 -16.62 -31.44
N LEU A 112 8.41 -17.88 -31.30
CA LEU A 112 7.86 -18.80 -30.30
C LEU A 112 8.06 -18.26 -28.89
N ASN A 113 9.26 -17.74 -28.58
CA ASN A 113 9.53 -17.11 -27.29
C ASN A 113 8.63 -15.88 -27.06
N ALA A 114 8.49 -14.99 -28.06
CA ALA A 114 7.62 -13.82 -27.95
C ALA A 114 6.15 -14.20 -27.71
N MET A 115 5.66 -15.26 -28.36
CA MET A 115 4.33 -15.81 -28.12
C MET A 115 4.17 -16.38 -26.70
N LEU A 116 5.15 -17.15 -26.22
CA LEU A 116 5.15 -17.72 -24.87
C LEU A 116 5.08 -16.62 -23.79
N TYR A 117 5.92 -15.58 -23.90
CA TYR A 117 5.86 -14.43 -22.99
C TYR A 117 4.50 -13.71 -23.09
N THR A 118 3.97 -13.49 -24.29
CA THR A 118 2.69 -12.79 -24.47
C THR A 118 1.50 -13.58 -23.94
N ASN A 119 1.52 -14.91 -24.08
CA ASN A 119 0.47 -15.78 -23.56
C ASN A 119 0.56 -15.90 -22.03
N ARG A 120 1.77 -15.97 -21.46
CA ARG A 120 1.97 -15.89 -20.01
C ARG A 120 1.51 -14.54 -19.46
N ALA A 121 1.81 -13.44 -20.15
CA ALA A 121 1.32 -12.11 -19.80
C ALA A 121 -0.22 -12.07 -19.76
N ALA A 122 -0.89 -12.69 -20.73
CA ALA A 122 -2.35 -12.78 -20.74
C ALA A 122 -2.89 -13.55 -19.54
N ALA A 123 -2.30 -14.70 -19.19
CA ALA A 123 -2.71 -15.49 -18.03
C ALA A 123 -2.48 -14.74 -16.71
N GLN A 124 -1.34 -14.04 -16.57
CA GLN A 124 -1.04 -13.19 -15.41
C GLN A 124 -2.03 -12.02 -15.29
N TYR A 125 -2.38 -11.39 -16.42
CA TYR A 125 -3.37 -10.30 -16.46
C TYR A 125 -4.75 -10.77 -15.97
N HIS A 126 -5.20 -11.95 -16.40
CA HIS A 126 -6.47 -12.51 -15.93
C HIS A 126 -6.47 -12.91 -14.45
N LEU A 127 -5.31 -13.15 -13.84
CA LEU A 127 -5.17 -13.34 -12.39
C LEU A 127 -5.06 -12.02 -11.61
N GLY A 128 -5.01 -10.86 -12.28
CA GLY A 128 -4.80 -9.55 -11.64
C GLY A 128 -3.34 -9.22 -11.35
N ASN A 129 -2.39 -10.05 -11.77
CA ASN A 129 -0.96 -9.85 -11.58
C ASN A 129 -0.39 -8.87 -12.63
N ASN A 130 -0.89 -7.63 -12.62
CA ASN A 130 -0.63 -6.63 -13.67
C ASN A 130 0.87 -6.28 -13.84
N ARG A 131 1.64 -6.25 -12.75
CA ARG A 131 3.10 -5.99 -12.83
C ARG A 131 3.86 -7.13 -13.51
N SER A 132 3.55 -8.38 -13.14
CA SER A 132 4.16 -9.57 -13.76
C SER A 132 3.76 -9.68 -15.23
N ALA A 133 2.48 -9.44 -15.54
CA ALA A 133 1.97 -9.40 -16.91
C ALA A 133 2.68 -8.32 -17.75
N LEU A 134 2.92 -7.14 -17.18
CA LEU A 134 3.66 -6.07 -17.84
C LEU A 134 5.12 -6.47 -18.10
N ASN A 135 5.80 -7.08 -17.13
CA ASN A 135 7.16 -7.56 -17.33
C ASN A 135 7.23 -8.57 -18.49
N ASP A 136 6.30 -9.51 -18.55
CA ASP A 136 6.21 -10.47 -19.65
C ASP A 136 5.91 -9.81 -21.00
N ALA A 137 4.98 -8.84 -21.04
CA ALA A 137 4.70 -8.06 -22.25
C ALA A 137 5.92 -7.24 -22.71
N THR A 138 6.68 -6.66 -21.78
CA THR A 138 7.92 -5.93 -22.10
C THR A 138 9.01 -6.85 -22.61
N ALA A 139 9.11 -8.08 -22.08
CA ALA A 139 10.05 -9.09 -22.55
C ALA A 139 9.70 -9.54 -23.97
N ALA A 140 8.43 -9.82 -24.24
CA ALA A 140 7.94 -10.12 -25.58
C ALA A 140 8.22 -8.98 -26.57
N ARG A 141 7.97 -7.72 -26.16
CA ARG A 141 8.29 -6.53 -26.97
C ARG A 141 9.79 -6.37 -27.25
N LYS A 142 10.65 -6.70 -26.27
CA LYS A 142 12.12 -6.65 -26.45
C LYS A 142 12.60 -7.69 -27.46
N LEU A 143 12.02 -8.88 -27.42
CA LEU A 143 12.32 -9.95 -28.39
C LEU A 143 11.81 -9.59 -29.78
N LYS A 144 10.57 -9.10 -29.85
CA LYS A 144 9.89 -8.79 -31.09
C LYS A 144 9.10 -7.47 -30.96
N PRO A 145 9.66 -6.34 -31.39
CA PRO A 145 9.03 -5.03 -31.28
C PRO A 145 7.72 -4.90 -32.08
N ASP A 146 7.58 -5.65 -33.17
CA ASP A 146 6.40 -5.73 -34.03
C ASP A 146 5.36 -6.73 -33.51
N HIS A 147 5.57 -7.38 -32.36
CA HIS A 147 4.60 -8.30 -31.78
C HIS A 147 3.40 -7.56 -31.19
N PHE A 148 2.42 -7.33 -32.06
CA PHE A 148 1.25 -6.51 -31.79
C PHE A 148 0.46 -6.91 -30.53
N LYS A 149 0.31 -8.22 -30.27
CA LYS A 149 -0.40 -8.71 -29.09
C LYS A 149 0.29 -8.33 -27.77
N ALA A 150 1.62 -8.25 -27.73
CA ALA A 150 2.35 -7.78 -26.55
C ALA A 150 2.05 -6.31 -26.26
N LEU A 151 1.97 -5.47 -27.30
CA LEU A 151 1.65 -4.05 -27.14
C LEU A 151 0.25 -3.84 -26.58
N ILE A 152 -0.75 -4.59 -27.07
CA ILE A 152 -2.09 -4.62 -26.48
C ILE A 152 -2.04 -5.00 -25.00
N ARG A 153 -1.33 -6.09 -24.66
CA ARG A 153 -1.26 -6.56 -23.26
C ARG A 153 -0.60 -5.54 -22.35
N GLY A 154 0.51 -4.94 -22.76
CA GLY A 154 1.19 -3.91 -21.97
C GLY A 154 0.32 -2.66 -21.78
N ALA A 155 -0.37 -2.19 -22.82
CA ALA A 155 -1.30 -1.07 -22.72
C ALA A 155 -2.43 -1.34 -21.70
N LEU A 156 -3.02 -2.55 -21.73
CA LEU A 156 -4.02 -2.96 -20.75
C LEU A 156 -3.45 -3.03 -19.33
N CYS A 157 -2.23 -3.55 -19.15
CA CYS A 157 -1.60 -3.61 -17.82
C CYS A 157 -1.38 -2.20 -17.24
N TYR A 158 -0.91 -1.24 -18.05
CA TYR A 158 -0.77 0.14 -17.60
C TYR A 158 -2.11 0.81 -17.28
N MET A 159 -3.17 0.46 -18.00
CA MET A 159 -4.53 0.92 -17.68
C MET A 159 -5.00 0.42 -16.31
N GLU A 160 -4.79 -0.86 -15.99
CA GLU A 160 -5.14 -1.42 -14.68
C GLU A 160 -4.27 -0.82 -13.55
N MET A 161 -3.01 -0.50 -13.85
CA MET A 161 -2.10 0.19 -12.93
C MET A 161 -2.37 1.70 -12.82
N LYS A 162 -3.42 2.22 -13.49
CA LYS A 162 -3.78 3.65 -13.54
C LYS A 162 -2.67 4.57 -14.03
N ASN A 163 -1.66 4.03 -14.73
CA ASN A 163 -0.62 4.82 -15.37
C ASN A 163 -1.02 5.09 -16.82
N TYR A 164 -1.92 6.05 -16.99
CA TYR A 164 -2.52 6.36 -18.29
C TYR A 164 -1.52 6.94 -19.30
N ALA A 165 -0.49 7.65 -18.83
CA ALA A 165 0.53 8.25 -19.69
C ALA A 165 1.33 7.17 -20.44
N GLU A 166 1.77 6.13 -19.72
CA GLU A 166 2.48 5.00 -20.35
C GLU A 166 1.52 4.14 -21.18
N ALA A 167 0.27 3.94 -20.73
CA ALA A 167 -0.73 3.21 -21.52
C ALA A 167 -0.93 3.85 -22.91
N LEU A 168 -0.96 5.18 -23.00
CA LEU A 168 -1.08 5.90 -24.26
C LEU A 168 0.11 5.68 -25.18
N LYS A 169 1.34 5.72 -24.65
CA LYS A 169 2.55 5.44 -25.45
C LYS A 169 2.51 4.05 -26.06
N TRP A 170 2.11 3.04 -25.28
CA TRP A 170 1.98 1.66 -25.76
C TRP A 170 0.86 1.51 -26.80
N CYS A 171 -0.26 2.23 -26.64
CA CYS A 171 -1.29 2.28 -27.66
C CYS A 171 -0.80 2.94 -28.95
N ASP A 172 -0.09 4.07 -28.84
CA ASP A 172 0.46 4.79 -30.00
C ASP A 172 1.51 3.96 -30.74
N GLU A 173 2.36 3.22 -30.02
CA GLU A 173 3.29 2.25 -30.60
C GLU A 173 2.56 1.14 -31.37
N GLY A 174 1.53 0.54 -30.77
CA GLY A 174 0.75 -0.50 -31.45
C GLY A 174 -0.02 0.02 -32.66
N LEU A 175 -0.61 1.21 -32.57
CA LEU A 175 -1.35 1.84 -33.67
C LEU A 175 -0.45 2.30 -34.83
N LYS A 176 0.87 2.43 -34.62
CA LYS A 176 1.83 2.61 -35.73
C LYS A 176 2.01 1.34 -36.55
N ILE A 177 1.83 0.17 -35.95
CA ILE A 177 1.93 -1.14 -36.62
C ILE A 177 0.60 -1.49 -37.28
N ASP A 178 -0.50 -1.44 -36.52
CA ASP A 178 -1.86 -1.65 -37.03
C ASP A 178 -2.77 -0.49 -36.60
N PRO A 179 -3.03 0.48 -37.52
CA PRO A 179 -3.87 1.64 -37.24
C PRO A 179 -5.35 1.31 -37.01
N ILE A 180 -5.81 0.12 -37.41
CA ILE A 180 -7.24 -0.23 -37.47
C ILE A 180 -7.66 -1.05 -36.24
N GLU A 181 -6.71 -1.52 -35.42
CA GLU A 181 -7.04 -2.35 -34.26
C GLU A 181 -7.98 -1.62 -33.29
N LYS A 182 -9.20 -2.13 -33.24
CA LYS A 182 -10.28 -1.63 -32.40
C LYS A 182 -9.90 -1.60 -30.92
N LYS A 183 -9.23 -2.65 -30.42
CA LYS A 183 -8.89 -2.76 -28.99
C LYS A 183 -7.92 -1.68 -28.51
N LEU A 184 -6.93 -1.32 -29.33
CA LEU A 184 -6.01 -0.23 -29.01
C LEU A 184 -6.68 1.13 -29.13
N LEU A 185 -7.52 1.36 -30.13
CA LEU A 185 -8.28 2.60 -30.27
C LEU A 185 -9.20 2.83 -29.05
N GLU A 186 -9.93 1.81 -28.62
CA GLU A 186 -10.77 1.86 -27.42
C GLU A 186 -9.96 2.10 -26.15
N THR A 187 -8.84 1.39 -25.99
CA THR A 187 -7.95 1.52 -24.83
C THR A 187 -7.35 2.93 -24.77
N ARG A 188 -6.91 3.47 -25.91
CA ARG A 188 -6.36 4.83 -26.04
C ARG A 188 -7.40 5.90 -25.70
N ALA A 189 -8.62 5.78 -26.24
CA ALA A 189 -9.70 6.71 -25.95
C ALA A 189 -10.07 6.70 -24.46
N LYS A 190 -10.15 5.51 -23.85
CA LYS A 190 -10.38 5.34 -22.41
C LYS A 190 -9.22 5.93 -21.59
N ALA A 191 -7.97 5.70 -21.99
CA ALA A 191 -6.79 6.23 -21.34
C ALA A 191 -6.77 7.76 -21.34
N HIS A 192 -7.03 8.40 -22.49
CA HIS A 192 -7.13 9.86 -22.58
C HIS A 192 -8.22 10.44 -21.68
N LYS A 193 -9.40 9.82 -21.63
CA LYS A 193 -10.51 10.27 -20.77
C LYS A 193 -10.12 10.20 -19.29
N LEU A 194 -9.51 9.08 -18.88
CA LEU A 194 -9.09 8.87 -17.49
C LEU A 194 -7.90 9.76 -17.10
N GLN A 195 -6.94 9.96 -17.99
CA GLN A 195 -5.81 10.88 -17.77
C GLN A 195 -6.30 12.30 -17.52
N ARG A 196 -7.21 12.81 -18.37
CA ARG A 196 -7.78 14.16 -18.18
C ARG A 196 -8.52 14.31 -16.86
N ALA A 197 -9.24 13.26 -16.42
CA ALA A 197 -9.89 13.26 -15.12
C ALA A 197 -8.87 13.28 -13.97
N ALA A 198 -7.85 12.42 -14.04
CA ALA A 198 -6.77 12.37 -13.04
C ALA A 198 -6.01 13.70 -12.94
N ASP A 199 -5.66 14.32 -14.08
CA ASP A 199 -4.98 15.61 -14.12
C ASP A 199 -5.83 16.73 -13.51
N ARG A 200 -7.14 16.71 -13.79
CA ARG A 200 -8.08 17.68 -13.20
C ARG A 200 -8.17 17.52 -11.69
N ASP A 201 -8.28 16.29 -11.21
CA ASP A 201 -8.44 15.99 -9.79
C ASP A 201 -7.13 16.30 -9.03
N ALA A 202 -5.97 16.02 -9.64
CA ALA A 202 -4.65 16.41 -9.12
C ALA A 202 -4.45 17.93 -9.07
N ARG A 203 -4.95 18.69 -10.06
CA ARG A 203 -4.91 20.16 -10.01
C ARG A 203 -5.78 20.70 -8.88
N LYS A 204 -6.97 20.13 -8.68
CA LYS A 204 -7.87 20.52 -7.59
C LYS A 204 -7.25 20.24 -6.23
N SER A 205 -6.72 19.04 -6.01
CA SER A 205 -6.08 18.68 -4.74
C SER A 205 -4.86 19.56 -4.44
N LYS A 206 -4.01 19.82 -5.44
CA LYS A 206 -2.86 20.73 -5.29
C LYS A 206 -3.28 22.16 -4.94
N HIS A 207 -4.37 22.65 -5.53
CA HIS A 207 -4.90 23.98 -5.24
C HIS A 207 -5.50 24.08 -3.84
N THR A 208 -6.26 23.07 -3.42
CA THR A 208 -6.80 23.01 -2.05
C THR A 208 -5.68 22.91 -1.02
N GLU A 209 -4.63 22.14 -1.31
CA GLU A 209 -3.48 22.02 -0.43
C GLU A 209 -2.72 23.33 -0.30
N LYS A 210 -2.47 24.02 -1.43
CA LYS A 210 -1.82 25.33 -1.42
C LYS A 210 -2.64 26.38 -0.65
N LYS A 211 -3.97 26.33 -0.76
CA LYS A 211 -4.87 27.21 0.03
C LYS A 211 -4.77 26.91 1.52
N LYS A 212 -4.85 25.63 1.92
CA LYS A 212 -4.69 25.22 3.32
C LYS A 212 -3.33 25.66 3.86
N GLN A 213 -2.26 25.44 3.10
CA GLN A 213 -0.91 25.86 3.49
C GLN A 213 -0.82 27.38 3.65
N SER A 214 -1.36 28.17 2.72
CA SER A 214 -1.37 29.63 2.83
C SER A 214 -2.12 30.14 4.05
N VAL A 215 -3.23 29.48 4.44
CA VAL A 215 -3.97 29.80 5.66
C VAL A 215 -3.13 29.45 6.90
N LYS A 216 -2.51 28.27 6.92
CA LYS A 216 -1.60 27.86 8.01
C LYS A 216 -0.44 28.85 8.18
N ASP A 217 0.23 29.21 7.08
CA ASP A 217 1.36 30.14 7.12
C ASP A 217 0.93 31.53 7.66
N SER A 218 -0.29 31.96 7.35
CA SER A 218 -0.86 33.21 7.84
C SER A 218 -1.15 33.17 9.35
N VAL A 219 -1.73 32.06 9.85
CA VAL A 219 -1.94 31.84 11.28
C VAL A 219 -0.61 31.81 12.02
N ILE A 220 0.38 31.09 11.49
CA ILE A 220 1.73 31.00 12.08
C ILE A 220 2.38 32.39 12.16
N SER A 221 2.33 33.19 11.08
CA SER A 221 2.84 34.57 11.10
C SER A 221 2.19 35.37 12.22
N ALA A 222 0.85 35.33 12.32
CA ALA A 222 0.09 36.05 13.33
C ALA A 222 0.43 35.63 14.77
N VAL A 223 0.68 34.34 15.02
CA VAL A 223 1.12 33.82 16.33
C VAL A 223 2.52 34.31 16.67
N THR A 224 3.44 34.28 15.70
CA THR A 224 4.83 34.74 15.89
C THR A 224 4.92 36.25 16.14
N GLU A 225 4.14 37.05 15.41
CA GLU A 225 4.05 38.50 15.59
C GLU A 225 3.58 38.88 16.99
N ARG A 226 2.71 38.05 17.59
CA ARG A 226 2.16 38.26 18.93
C ARG A 226 3.09 37.78 20.05
N GLY A 227 4.22 37.15 19.74
CA GLY A 227 5.20 36.69 20.72
C GLY A 227 4.74 35.52 21.59
N ILE A 228 3.76 34.75 21.13
CA ILE A 228 3.21 33.60 21.85
C ILE A 228 4.20 32.43 21.76
N GLN A 229 4.51 31.81 22.90
CA GLN A 229 5.40 30.65 22.93
C GLN A 229 4.60 29.36 22.76
N LEU A 230 5.00 28.57 21.78
CA LEU A 230 4.47 27.23 21.55
C LEU A 230 5.38 26.22 22.26
N HIS A 231 4.78 25.25 22.95
CA HIS A 231 5.52 24.12 23.46
C HIS A 231 6.05 23.32 22.27
N LYS A 232 7.26 22.76 22.42
CA LYS A 232 7.82 21.83 21.45
C LYS A 232 7.89 20.50 22.15
N GLU A 233 6.91 19.62 21.95
CA GLU A 233 7.17 18.21 22.20
C GLU A 233 8.24 17.78 21.20
N CYS A 234 9.49 17.66 21.67
CA CYS A 234 10.47 16.84 20.98
C CYS A 234 9.90 15.43 21.02
N ALA A 235 9.37 14.98 19.89
CA ALA A 235 9.20 13.56 19.61
C ALA A 235 10.47 12.84 20.09
N GLY A 236 10.27 11.74 20.82
CA GLY A 236 11.35 10.96 21.41
C GLY A 236 12.48 10.69 20.42
N GLU A 237 13.68 10.58 20.96
CA GLU A 237 14.90 10.19 20.28
C GLU A 237 14.69 8.85 19.56
N GLU A 238 14.20 8.85 18.30
CA GLU A 238 14.35 7.70 17.39
C GLU A 238 14.14 8.00 15.89
N ASP A 239 13.74 9.21 15.46
CA ASP A 239 13.60 9.51 14.03
C ASP A 239 14.41 10.74 13.57
N GLU A 240 15.68 10.52 13.21
CA GLU A 240 16.52 11.46 12.45
C GLU A 240 16.03 11.61 10.99
N GLU A 241 14.79 12.07 10.75
CA GLU A 241 14.43 12.67 9.45
C GLU A 241 13.07 13.40 9.39
N SER A 242 12.41 13.69 10.52
CA SER A 242 11.25 14.59 10.50
C SER A 242 11.66 16.03 10.79
N SER A 243 11.76 16.83 9.72
CA SER A 243 11.85 18.29 9.79
C SER A 243 10.50 18.90 10.19
N ALA A 244 9.93 18.48 11.32
CA ALA A 244 8.73 19.06 11.89
C ALA A 244 9.12 20.39 12.57
N LEU A 245 8.68 21.51 11.99
CA LEU A 245 8.89 22.83 12.56
C LEU A 245 8.09 22.95 13.87
N PRO A 246 8.51 23.81 14.83
CA PRO A 246 7.79 24.08 16.09
C PRO A 246 6.32 24.53 15.95
N TYR A 247 5.84 24.71 14.72
CA TYR A 247 4.53 25.24 14.36
C TYR A 247 3.51 24.16 13.98
N ASP A 248 3.90 22.88 13.98
CA ASP A 248 2.99 21.78 13.67
C ASP A 248 1.93 21.57 14.78
N GLU A 249 2.21 21.97 16.02
CA GLU A 249 1.24 21.92 17.14
C GLU A 249 0.08 22.94 17.01
N VAL A 250 0.27 24.07 16.32
CA VAL A 250 -0.82 25.06 16.10
C VAL A 250 -1.85 24.53 15.09
N SER A 251 -1.43 23.57 14.26
CA SER A 251 -2.18 23.02 13.15
C SER A 251 -2.51 21.53 13.31
N SER A 252 -2.02 20.87 14.36
CA SER A 252 -2.43 19.52 14.73
C SER A 252 -3.88 19.57 15.19
N GLU A 253 -4.68 18.57 14.82
CA GLU A 253 -6.02 18.44 15.39
C GLU A 253 -5.89 18.22 16.89
N ASN A 254 -6.33 19.20 17.69
CA ASN A 254 -6.43 19.06 19.13
C ASN A 254 -7.40 17.90 19.44
N ALA A 255 -7.43 17.38 20.68
CA ALA A 255 -8.31 16.26 21.06
C ALA A 255 -9.80 16.44 20.68
N THR A 256 -10.23 17.68 20.44
CA THR A 256 -11.60 18.08 20.05
C THR A 256 -11.76 18.49 18.58
N GLY A 257 -10.71 18.37 17.75
CA GLY A 257 -10.76 18.63 16.30
C GLY A 257 -10.87 20.10 15.87
N THR A 258 -10.69 21.06 16.77
CA THR A 258 -10.76 22.50 16.47
C THR A 258 -9.36 23.10 16.41
N GLN A 259 -9.11 23.98 15.43
CA GLN A 259 -7.82 24.62 15.18
C GLN A 259 -7.90 26.13 15.41
N VAL A 260 -6.75 26.75 15.67
CA VAL A 260 -6.61 28.20 15.75
C VAL A 260 -6.87 28.80 14.37
N PHE A 261 -7.68 29.85 14.31
CA PHE A 261 -7.97 30.54 13.05
C PHE A 261 -7.97 32.06 13.23
N LEU A 262 -7.76 32.77 12.12
CA LEU A 262 -7.84 34.22 12.04
C LEU A 262 -9.25 34.66 11.67
N ASP A 263 -9.77 35.68 12.33
CA ASP A 263 -11.01 36.35 11.95
C ASP A 263 -10.81 37.32 10.75
N GLU A 264 -11.88 38.00 10.34
CA GLU A 264 -11.85 39.00 9.26
C GLU A 264 -10.97 40.22 9.58
N ASN A 265 -10.72 40.48 10.86
CA ASN A 265 -9.92 41.61 11.36
C ASN A 265 -8.45 41.22 11.61
N GLY A 266 -8.06 39.98 11.35
CA GLY A 266 -6.71 39.48 11.60
C GLY A 266 -6.40 39.17 13.08
N ARG A 267 -7.43 38.97 13.91
CA ARG A 267 -7.36 38.54 15.32
C ARG A 267 -7.45 37.03 15.43
N LEU A 268 -6.69 36.44 16.35
CA LEU A 268 -6.68 34.99 16.55
C LEU A 268 -7.85 34.55 17.44
N ASN A 269 -8.44 33.41 17.08
CA ASN A 269 -9.39 32.68 17.90
C ASN A 269 -8.76 31.35 18.30
N TRP A 270 -8.68 31.10 19.60
CA TRP A 270 -8.01 29.94 20.16
C TRP A 270 -9.01 28.92 20.74
N PRO A 271 -8.80 27.62 20.50
CA PRO A 271 -9.46 26.60 21.29
C PRO A 271 -8.83 26.55 22.69
N VAL A 272 -9.59 26.89 23.73
CA VAL A 272 -9.08 27.02 25.10
C VAL A 272 -9.69 25.97 26.01
N LEU A 273 -8.88 25.40 26.89
CA LEU A 273 -9.30 24.44 27.92
C LEU A 273 -9.33 25.11 29.29
N PHE A 274 -10.50 25.05 29.94
CA PHE A 274 -10.64 25.36 31.36
C PHE A 274 -10.67 24.05 32.14
N LEU A 275 -9.77 23.94 33.10
CA LEU A 275 -9.58 22.77 33.94
C LEU A 275 -10.07 23.11 35.35
N TYR A 276 -10.89 22.24 35.94
CA TYR A 276 -11.43 22.38 37.30
C TYR A 276 -10.91 21.24 38.18
N PRO A 277 -9.70 21.35 38.76
CA PRO A 277 -9.07 20.22 39.44
C PRO A 277 -9.81 19.73 40.69
N GLU A 278 -10.59 20.60 41.36
CA GLU A 278 -11.39 20.24 42.53
C GLU A 278 -12.44 19.17 42.20
N HIS A 279 -13.00 19.23 40.99
CA HIS A 279 -14.07 18.34 40.54
C HIS A 279 -13.65 17.40 39.40
N MET A 280 -12.37 17.46 38.99
CA MET A 280 -11.83 16.73 37.83
C MET A 280 -12.67 16.93 36.56
N GLN A 281 -13.16 18.16 36.37
CA GLN A 281 -13.94 18.54 35.20
C GLN A 281 -13.11 19.40 34.26
N THR A 282 -13.51 19.43 32.98
CA THR A 282 -12.88 20.26 31.97
C THR A 282 -13.95 20.83 31.05
N ASP A 283 -13.89 22.14 30.77
CA ASP A 283 -14.70 22.78 29.75
C ASP A 283 -13.82 23.18 28.56
N PHE A 284 -14.38 22.98 27.36
CA PHE A 284 -13.71 23.29 26.11
C PHE A 284 -14.42 24.47 25.42
N ILE A 285 -13.67 25.54 25.19
CA ILE A 285 -14.11 26.71 24.44
C ILE A 285 -13.52 26.58 23.04
N SER A 286 -14.36 26.37 22.03
CA SER A 286 -13.91 26.13 20.66
C SER A 286 -13.28 27.35 19.99
N ALA A 287 -13.74 28.55 20.31
CA ALA A 287 -13.26 29.80 19.73
C ALA A 287 -13.24 30.91 20.78
N PHE A 288 -12.11 31.05 21.47
CA PHE A 288 -11.83 32.13 22.41
C PHE A 288 -11.09 33.25 21.67
N HIS A 289 -11.76 34.39 21.47
CA HIS A 289 -11.19 35.55 20.81
C HIS A 289 -10.04 36.16 21.63
N GLU A 290 -8.91 36.49 21.01
CA GLU A 290 -7.70 36.93 21.72
C GLU A 290 -7.90 38.17 22.62
N ASP A 291 -8.84 39.05 22.26
CA ASP A 291 -9.18 40.26 23.04
C ASP A 291 -10.30 40.07 24.04
N ALA A 292 -10.95 38.91 24.05
CA ALA A 292 -11.97 38.64 25.02
C ALA A 292 -11.33 38.47 26.41
N ARG A 293 -12.04 38.94 27.44
CA ARG A 293 -11.59 38.77 28.82
C ARG A 293 -12.03 37.42 29.35
N PHE A 294 -11.27 36.89 30.31
CA PHE A 294 -11.65 35.65 30.99
C PHE A 294 -12.98 35.82 31.73
N ILE A 295 -13.20 36.97 32.36
CA ILE A 295 -14.41 37.24 33.15
C ILE A 295 -15.68 37.21 32.29
N ASP A 296 -15.62 37.63 31.02
CA ASP A 296 -16.77 37.63 30.12
C ASP A 296 -17.20 36.19 29.81
N HIS A 297 -16.24 35.29 29.57
CA HIS A 297 -16.49 33.86 29.37
C HIS A 297 -16.96 33.18 30.66
N LEU A 298 -16.30 33.45 31.80
CA LEU A 298 -16.70 32.89 33.09
C LEU A 298 -18.10 33.34 33.51
N ASN A 299 -18.47 34.60 33.27
CA ASN A 299 -19.83 35.06 33.50
C ASN A 299 -20.82 34.28 32.64
N GLY A 300 -20.59 34.17 31.32
CA GLY A 300 -21.49 33.44 30.43
C GLY A 300 -21.62 31.95 30.77
N MET A 301 -20.54 31.30 31.19
CA MET A 301 -20.54 29.88 31.57
C MET A 301 -21.26 29.61 32.89
N PHE A 302 -21.16 30.53 33.87
CA PHE A 302 -21.63 30.32 35.24
C PHE A 302 -22.84 31.21 35.64
N SER A 303 -23.50 31.92 34.71
CA SER A 303 -24.62 32.83 35.01
C SER A 303 -26.02 32.20 34.96
N GLU A 304 -26.33 31.37 33.94
CA GLU A 304 -27.72 30.94 33.66
C GLU A 304 -28.06 29.55 34.20
N GLY A 305 -27.07 28.77 34.64
CA GLY A 305 -27.27 27.47 35.27
C GLY A 305 -25.99 27.00 35.94
N LEU A 306 -26.04 26.82 37.26
CA LEU A 306 -24.90 26.26 38.00
C LEU A 306 -24.60 24.85 37.48
N PRO A 307 -23.33 24.50 37.25
CA PRO A 307 -22.98 23.16 36.78
C PRO A 307 -23.50 22.09 37.74
N PRO A 308 -23.96 20.92 37.25
CA PRO A 308 -24.50 19.86 38.10
C PRO A 308 -23.52 19.33 39.15
N TRP A 309 -22.22 19.51 38.92
CA TRP A 309 -21.13 19.09 39.81
C TRP A 309 -20.81 20.11 40.91
N ASP A 310 -21.26 21.37 40.80
CA ASP A 310 -21.06 22.41 41.83
C ASP A 310 -22.22 22.41 42.84
N THR A 311 -22.30 21.33 43.63
CA THR A 311 -23.36 21.16 44.63
C THR A 311 -23.38 22.26 45.70
N ASP A 312 -22.20 22.84 45.99
CA ASP A 312 -21.99 23.83 47.03
C ASP A 312 -22.11 25.28 46.51
N ARG A 313 -22.36 25.47 45.20
CA ARG A 313 -22.50 26.77 44.53
C ARG A 313 -21.28 27.69 44.71
N LYS A 314 -20.09 27.09 44.74
CA LYS A 314 -18.80 27.76 44.96
C LYS A 314 -18.29 28.43 43.69
N TYR A 315 -18.65 27.91 42.51
CA TYR A 315 -18.15 28.34 41.22
C TYR A 315 -19.00 29.48 40.65
N GLN A 316 -18.96 30.62 41.33
CA GLN A 316 -19.55 31.88 40.84
C GLN A 316 -18.46 32.74 40.22
N ALA A 317 -18.70 33.32 39.04
CA ALA A 317 -17.68 34.05 38.27
C ALA A 317 -16.87 35.08 39.07
N GLN A 318 -17.46 35.77 40.05
CA GLN A 318 -16.78 36.75 40.91
C GLN A 318 -15.81 36.12 41.93
N ASN A 319 -16.03 34.86 42.29
CA ASN A 319 -15.22 34.10 43.25
C ASN A 319 -14.18 33.20 42.55
N LEU A 320 -14.18 33.16 41.22
CA LEU A 320 -13.28 32.34 40.43
C LEU A 320 -11.94 33.04 40.23
N VAL A 321 -10.88 32.25 40.36
CA VAL A 321 -9.50 32.66 40.10
C VAL A 321 -8.91 31.77 39.02
N VAL A 322 -8.19 32.40 38.09
CA VAL A 322 -7.61 31.76 36.90
C VAL A 322 -6.11 31.61 37.10
N TYR A 323 -5.57 30.45 36.75
CA TYR A 323 -4.15 30.16 36.80
C TYR A 323 -3.67 29.48 35.53
N PHE A 324 -2.38 29.57 35.24
CA PHE A 324 -1.68 28.61 34.39
C PHE A 324 -0.45 28.06 35.10
N GLU A 325 0.00 26.90 34.64
CA GLU A 325 1.15 26.19 35.18
C GLU A 325 2.35 26.30 34.25
N ASP A 326 3.51 26.69 34.80
CA ASP A 326 4.80 26.56 34.13
C ASP A 326 5.45 25.24 34.57
N GLU A 327 5.30 24.20 33.76
CA GLU A 327 5.85 22.87 34.04
C GLU A 327 7.38 22.88 34.20
N ALA A 328 8.09 23.78 33.51
CA ALA A 328 9.53 23.84 33.60
C ALA A 328 10.02 24.31 34.98
N THR A 329 9.17 25.01 35.74
CA THR A 329 9.50 25.54 37.07
C THR A 329 8.55 25.09 38.17
N GLU A 330 7.60 24.21 37.86
CA GLU A 330 6.51 23.74 38.73
C GLU A 330 5.84 24.89 39.49
N SER A 331 5.69 26.03 38.81
CA SER A 331 5.21 27.27 39.40
C SER A 331 3.89 27.69 38.77
N PHE A 332 2.99 28.24 39.59
CA PHE A 332 1.66 28.66 39.17
C PHE A 332 1.59 30.17 39.07
N TYR A 333 0.98 30.66 38.00
CA TYR A 333 0.81 32.09 37.74
C TYR A 333 -0.67 32.44 37.76
N GLN A 334 -1.07 33.31 38.69
CA GLN A 334 -2.43 33.83 38.80
C GLN A 334 -2.67 34.86 37.71
N VAL A 335 -3.65 34.61 36.86
CA VAL A 335 -4.14 35.53 35.82
C VAL A 335 -5.32 36.33 36.38
N ASN A 336 -5.31 37.64 36.17
CA ASN A 336 -6.46 38.46 36.52
C ASN A 336 -7.62 38.14 35.55
N PRO A 337 -8.83 37.80 36.02
CA PRO A 337 -9.98 37.52 35.15
C PRO A 337 -10.34 38.68 34.20
N GLU A 338 -9.99 39.93 34.55
CA GLU A 338 -10.20 41.10 33.70
C GLU A 338 -9.21 41.21 32.52
N CYS A 339 -8.12 40.44 32.53
CA CYS A 339 -7.15 40.43 31.43
C CYS A 339 -7.71 39.74 30.19
N THR A 340 -7.16 40.10 29.03
CA THR A 340 -7.47 39.42 27.78
C THR A 340 -6.71 38.10 27.65
N LEU A 341 -7.18 37.21 26.77
CA LEU A 341 -6.45 35.98 26.47
C LEU A 341 -5.05 36.28 25.93
N LEU A 342 -4.91 37.28 25.06
CA LEU A 342 -3.63 37.69 24.48
C LEU A 342 -2.62 38.09 25.56
N GLU A 343 -3.02 38.91 26.53
CA GLU A 343 -2.16 39.34 27.64
C GLU A 343 -1.63 38.16 28.46
N ALA A 344 -2.49 37.18 28.74
CA ALA A 344 -2.10 35.97 29.46
C ALA A 344 -1.11 35.11 28.64
N MET A 345 -1.35 34.99 27.33
CA MET A 345 -0.53 34.17 26.42
C MET A 345 0.81 34.79 26.04
N GLN A 346 0.94 36.12 26.11
CA GLN A 346 2.20 36.85 25.86
C GLN A 346 3.22 36.71 27.00
N HIS A 347 2.82 36.16 28.14
CA HIS A 347 3.71 35.98 29.26
C HIS A 347 4.86 35.02 28.92
N LYS A 348 6.11 35.38 29.25
CA LYS A 348 7.34 34.64 28.87
C LYS A 348 7.42 33.19 29.36
N ARG A 349 6.55 32.80 30.30
CA ARG A 349 6.47 31.46 30.89
C ARG A 349 5.22 30.70 30.45
N PHE A 350 4.31 31.35 29.73
CA PHE A 350 3.14 30.68 29.19
C PHE A 350 3.54 29.94 27.92
N ARG A 351 3.21 28.65 27.84
CA ARG A 351 3.46 27.83 26.66
C ARG A 351 2.16 27.13 26.26
N VAL A 352 1.75 27.32 25.02
CA VAL A 352 0.61 26.59 24.45
C VAL A 352 1.04 25.17 24.16
N LYS A 353 0.24 24.17 24.55
CA LYS A 353 0.51 22.75 24.26
C LYS A 353 -0.54 22.22 23.29
N ALA A 354 -0.11 21.44 22.31
CA ALA A 354 -1.01 20.78 21.36
C ALA A 354 -2.08 21.73 20.81
N GLY A 355 -1.66 22.96 20.47
CA GLY A 355 -2.52 23.99 19.89
C GLY A 355 -3.63 24.56 20.81
N SER A 356 -3.71 24.15 22.09
CA SER A 356 -4.74 24.59 23.04
C SER A 356 -4.13 25.24 24.28
N PRO A 357 -4.38 26.53 24.54
CA PRO A 357 -4.07 27.14 25.83
C PRO A 357 -4.92 26.51 26.93
N SER A 358 -4.28 26.11 28.04
CA SER A 358 -4.94 25.49 29.19
C SER A 358 -4.84 26.37 30.42
N PHE A 359 -5.97 26.59 31.09
CA PHE A 359 -6.06 27.38 32.32
C PHE A 359 -6.75 26.59 33.43
N LEU A 360 -6.22 26.70 34.64
CA LEU A 360 -6.76 26.09 35.85
C LEU A 360 -7.69 27.11 36.53
N ILE A 361 -8.91 26.69 36.84
CA ILE A 361 -9.93 27.52 37.47
C ILE A 361 -10.24 26.97 38.86
N PHE A 362 -10.19 27.85 39.87
CA PHE A 362 -10.51 27.49 41.26
C PHE A 362 -11.48 28.49 41.87
N ALA A 363 -12.23 28.06 42.88
CA ALA A 363 -12.98 28.95 43.75
C ALA A 363 -12.08 29.46 44.89
N GLN A 364 -11.89 30.78 45.02
CA GLN A 364 -10.88 31.40 45.90
C GLN A 364 -11.00 31.04 47.39
N GLN A 365 -12.19 30.62 47.84
CA GLN A 365 -12.49 30.30 49.23
C GLN A 365 -12.69 28.80 49.49
N SER A 366 -12.42 27.93 48.50
CA SER A 366 -12.61 26.49 48.71
C SER A 366 -11.48 25.89 49.57
N PRO A 367 -11.77 24.90 50.44
CA PRO A 367 -10.74 24.18 51.18
C PRO A 367 -9.73 23.50 50.24
N PHE A 368 -10.20 23.06 49.06
CA PHE A 368 -9.35 22.48 48.03
C PHE A 368 -8.34 23.49 47.49
N TYR A 369 -8.76 24.73 47.20
CA TYR A 369 -7.87 25.80 46.75
C TYR A 369 -6.69 26.02 47.72
N LEU A 370 -6.96 26.10 49.02
CA LEU A 370 -5.91 26.28 50.04
C LEU A 370 -4.95 25.09 50.10
N ASN A 371 -5.48 23.86 50.01
CA ASN A 371 -4.66 22.65 50.04
C ASN A 371 -3.85 22.45 48.76
N TYR A 372 -4.42 22.79 47.60
CA TYR A 372 -3.80 22.58 46.29
C TYR A 372 -2.51 23.39 46.13
N PHE A 373 -2.50 24.63 46.62
CA PHE A 373 -1.33 25.50 46.57
C PHE A 373 -0.40 25.39 47.79
N SER A 374 -0.74 24.56 48.78
CA SER A 374 0.12 24.33 49.96
C SER A 374 1.47 23.74 49.52
N GLY A 375 2.55 24.47 49.76
CA GLY A 375 3.90 24.08 49.38
C GLY A 375 4.28 24.35 47.91
N ARG A 376 3.40 24.94 47.10
CA ARG A 376 3.66 25.28 45.69
C ARG A 376 4.03 26.76 45.53
N LYS A 377 4.83 27.09 44.51
CA LYS A 377 5.22 28.47 44.21
C LYS A 377 4.13 29.15 43.39
N VAL A 378 3.41 30.09 44.00
CA VAL A 378 2.38 30.90 43.34
C VAL A 378 2.90 32.32 43.12
N ARG A 379 2.76 32.83 41.89
CA ARG A 379 3.10 34.20 41.50
C ARG A 379 1.87 34.87 40.90
N ARG A 380 1.79 36.19 40.99
CA ARG A 380 0.78 36.96 40.25
C ARG A 380 1.36 37.40 38.92
N LEU A 381 0.55 37.32 37.87
CA LEU A 381 0.82 38.00 36.61
C LEU A 381 0.76 39.51 36.89
N THR A 382 1.88 40.20 36.71
CA THR A 382 1.99 41.67 36.83
C THR A 382 2.14 42.30 35.48
#